data_AF-A0A7S1I0C9-F1
#
_entry.id   AF-A0A7S1I0C9-F1
#
_cell.length_a   1.000
_cell.length_b   1.000
_cell.length_c   1.000
_cell.angle_alpha   90.00
_cell.angle_beta   90.00
_cell.angle_gamma   90.00
#
_symmetry.space_group_name_H-M   'P 1'
#
loop_
_entity.id
_entity.type
_entity.pdbx_description
1 polymer ?
#
loop_
_entity_poly.entity_id
_entity_poly.type
_entity_poly.pdbx_seq_one_letter_code
_entity_poly.pdbx_strand_id
1 'polypeptide(L)'
;FRAANASIKGDTNAGNQKLPHQGSMIRSSSASQHYLPAPNPRPLGVHWPFARMNDERPFSYQCTSQTPQPETYPSDMPCLQEAAKRIEQAVQAASPGYPISFCAPRRTVHYYHTRFWNVSKAHSVVDGIHGRMDSSNRYSILNEEEYLSKYASSHFVITKKKFGWDCARHNEILLAGSIPLFAELPDHSIHSLFHHPTECQAQFKNAQRSREDPSRLREGMYQWFLNHLTCDAMVHFMFRSVGFNPCVENPILFLDADAPGRPDYMSNFVLIGLHDVLGPEVHVWRPVDYIYMDYRGDHRGLYGNGFGYAYSVHSSLHKLTITDDQVRQRLRAKYYKAVVFGSYGRSIPFWNEVAQSLPQNRIWAVNGDDLGIMERNKNSSIRFHQSGQVKRATIFVRELHRIYTKGIPVARTKQHEAKPAKCGRSTWKRSGN
;
A
#
# COMPACT_ATOMS: atom_id res chain seq x y z
N PHE A 1 45.09 -17.50 3.97
CA PHE A 1 46.32 -17.63 4.77
C PHE A 1 45.97 -18.25 6.12
N ARG A 2 46.83 -19.13 6.66
CA ARG A 2 46.65 -19.83 7.95
C ARG A 2 47.48 -19.17 9.07
N ALA A 3 47.18 -19.56 10.33
CA ALA A 3 47.84 -19.17 11.59
C ALA A 3 47.58 -17.70 12.02
N ALA A 4 47.46 -17.31 13.30
CA ALA A 4 47.50 -18.02 14.60
C ALA A 4 46.63 -17.24 15.65
N ASN A 5 46.40 -17.64 16.91
CA ASN A 5 46.84 -18.83 17.67
C ASN A 5 45.87 -19.21 18.83
N ALA A 6 46.20 -20.31 19.54
CA ALA A 6 45.79 -20.73 20.88
C ALA A 6 45.92 -19.62 21.98
N SER A 7 44.96 -19.39 22.90
CA SER A 7 44.46 -20.20 24.04
C SER A 7 45.30 -20.13 25.34
N ILE A 8 44.74 -19.47 26.37
CA ILE A 8 44.99 -19.78 27.80
C ILE A 8 43.63 -19.73 28.55
N LYS A 9 43.39 -20.72 29.42
CA LYS A 9 42.25 -20.79 30.37
C LYS A 9 42.67 -20.23 31.74
N GLY A 10 41.68 -19.81 32.54
CA GLY A 10 41.87 -19.51 33.97
C GLY A 10 40.55 -19.30 34.70
N ASP A 11 39.94 -20.38 35.20
CA ASP A 11 38.85 -20.30 36.19
C ASP A 11 39.42 -19.93 37.57
N THR A 12 38.70 -19.10 38.36
CA THR A 12 38.39 -19.43 39.77
C THR A 12 37.26 -18.55 40.34
N ASN A 13 36.17 -19.25 40.67
CA ASN A 13 35.13 -19.04 41.68
C ASN A 13 35.25 -17.99 42.81
N ALA A 14 34.03 -17.65 43.29
CA ALA A 14 33.59 -17.38 44.67
C ALA A 14 33.67 -15.94 45.23
N GLY A 15 32.57 -15.52 45.88
CA GLY A 15 32.48 -14.23 46.59
C GLY A 15 31.05 -13.77 46.91
N ASN A 16 30.29 -14.55 47.68
CA ASN A 16 28.95 -14.17 48.15
C ASN A 16 29.05 -13.08 49.24
N GLN A 17 28.31 -11.97 49.15
CA GLN A 17 27.88 -11.21 50.34
C GLN A 17 26.62 -10.37 50.06
N LYS A 18 25.87 -10.06 51.13
CA LYS A 18 24.45 -9.69 51.09
C LYS A 18 24.18 -8.48 52.01
N LEU A 19 23.25 -7.60 51.61
CA LEU A 19 22.43 -6.71 52.47
C LEU A 19 23.14 -5.49 53.14
N PRO A 20 22.41 -4.45 53.62
CA PRO A 20 21.05 -3.99 53.26
C PRO A 20 20.82 -2.43 53.20
N HIS A 21 19.59 -2.08 52.77
CA HIS A 21 18.71 -0.99 53.28
C HIS A 21 18.89 0.52 52.95
N GLN A 22 17.71 1.15 52.72
CA GLN A 22 17.35 2.59 52.78
C GLN A 22 17.96 3.53 51.71
N GLY A 23 17.26 4.55 51.18
CA GLY A 23 15.83 4.88 51.29
C GLY A 23 15.45 6.24 50.66
N SER A 24 14.18 6.38 50.26
CA SER A 24 13.43 7.64 50.01
C SER A 24 13.62 8.46 48.70
N MET A 25 12.56 9.24 48.45
CA MET A 25 12.44 10.45 47.61
C MET A 25 12.43 10.36 46.07
N ILE A 26 11.20 10.25 45.57
CA ILE A 26 10.59 11.07 44.52
C ILE A 26 11.44 12.31 44.11
N ARG A 27 11.79 12.41 42.83
CA ARG A 27 11.80 13.69 42.10
C ARG A 27 11.49 13.46 40.62
N SER A 28 10.47 14.15 40.14
CA SER A 28 10.22 14.32 38.71
C SER A 28 11.30 15.21 38.10
N SER A 29 11.79 14.84 36.92
CA SER A 29 12.47 15.79 36.03
C SER A 29 12.07 15.54 34.58
N SER A 30 11.46 16.56 34.00
CA SER A 30 11.16 16.66 32.57
C SER A 30 12.46 16.84 31.79
N ALA A 31 12.84 15.85 30.98
CA ALA A 31 13.92 15.99 30.00
C ALA A 31 13.35 16.52 28.68
N SER A 32 13.18 17.84 28.59
CA SER A 32 12.94 18.54 27.34
C SER A 32 14.18 18.42 26.44
N GLN A 33 14.16 17.51 25.47
CA GLN A 33 15.19 17.44 24.43
C GLN A 33 15.04 18.64 23.50
N HIS A 34 15.86 19.67 23.74
CA HIS A 34 16.10 20.74 22.77
C HIS A 34 16.77 20.14 21.53
N TYR A 35 16.03 20.07 20.42
CA TYR A 35 16.61 19.86 19.11
C TYR A 35 17.44 21.10 18.73
N LEU A 36 18.76 20.96 18.68
CA LEU A 36 19.62 21.92 17.98
C LEU A 36 19.35 21.80 16.46
N PRO A 37 19.19 22.91 15.73
CA PRO A 37 18.96 22.86 14.30
C PRO A 37 20.22 22.33 13.59
N ALA A 38 20.05 21.30 12.77
CA ALA A 38 21.10 20.84 11.88
C ALA A 38 21.48 21.95 10.87
N PRO A 39 22.76 22.09 10.48
CA PRO A 39 23.18 23.12 9.54
C PRO A 39 22.48 22.91 8.19
N ASN A 40 21.86 23.99 7.71
CA ASN A 40 20.97 24.03 6.56
C ASN A 40 21.65 23.45 5.29
N PRO A 41 21.28 22.25 4.81
CA PRO A 41 21.77 21.78 3.53
C PRO A 41 21.15 22.67 2.45
N ARG A 42 21.99 23.32 1.63
CA ARG A 42 21.51 24.11 0.48
C ARG A 42 20.58 23.21 -0.35
N PRO A 43 19.46 23.74 -0.88
CA PRO A 43 18.59 22.95 -1.73
C PRO A 43 19.36 22.54 -2.99
N LEU A 44 19.85 21.30 -3.00
CA LEU A 44 20.17 20.61 -4.24
C LEU A 44 18.89 20.63 -5.07
N GLY A 45 18.95 21.19 -6.26
CA GLY A 45 17.81 21.32 -7.17
C GLY A 45 17.35 19.96 -7.67
N VAL A 46 16.70 19.18 -6.81
CA VAL A 46 16.04 17.92 -7.18
C VAL A 46 14.79 18.31 -7.95
N HIS A 47 14.90 18.33 -9.27
CA HIS A 47 13.77 18.54 -10.17
C HIS A 47 12.81 17.35 -10.12
N TRP A 48 11.96 17.33 -9.11
CA TRP A 48 10.81 16.42 -9.08
C TRP A 48 9.77 16.87 -10.11
N PRO A 49 9.16 15.97 -10.89
CA PRO A 49 8.33 16.36 -12.03
C PRO A 49 7.08 17.14 -11.65
N PHE A 50 6.48 16.88 -10.49
CA PHE A 50 5.32 17.63 -10.00
C PHE A 50 5.65 19.09 -9.65
N ALA A 51 6.89 19.41 -9.25
CA ALA A 51 7.34 20.78 -9.05
C ALA A 51 7.52 21.57 -10.36
N ARG A 52 7.37 20.92 -11.54
CA ARG A 52 7.27 21.58 -12.85
C ARG A 52 5.88 21.46 -13.47
N MET A 53 4.94 20.73 -12.87
CA MET A 53 3.54 20.78 -13.26
C MET A 53 2.91 22.04 -12.69
N ASN A 54 3.14 23.18 -13.36
CA ASN A 54 2.47 24.45 -13.07
C ASN A 54 0.95 24.42 -13.34
N ASP A 55 0.36 23.23 -13.55
CA ASP A 55 -1.08 23.05 -13.48
C ASP A 55 -1.51 22.93 -12.01
N GLU A 56 -1.45 24.07 -11.33
CA GLU A 56 -2.05 24.38 -10.03
C GLU A 56 -3.58 24.42 -10.10
N ARG A 57 -4.19 24.15 -11.25
CA ARG A 57 -5.63 23.89 -11.28
C ARG A 57 -5.86 22.63 -10.45
N PRO A 58 -6.69 22.69 -9.40
CA PRO A 58 -7.09 21.48 -8.72
C PRO A 58 -7.76 20.58 -9.76
N PHE A 59 -7.44 19.29 -9.73
CA PHE A 59 -8.29 18.30 -10.39
C PHE A 59 -9.69 18.54 -9.81
N SER A 60 -10.69 18.82 -10.64
CA SER A 60 -11.99 19.27 -10.15
C SER A 60 -12.51 18.24 -9.16
N TYR A 61 -12.70 18.63 -7.89
CA TYR A 61 -13.21 17.76 -6.84
C TYR A 61 -14.65 17.39 -7.17
N GLN A 62 -14.79 16.37 -8.01
CA GLN A 62 -16.08 15.86 -8.41
C GLN A 62 -16.58 14.98 -7.29
N CYS A 63 -17.44 15.53 -6.45
CA CYS A 63 -18.24 14.68 -5.62
C CYS A 63 -19.21 13.90 -6.50
N THR A 64 -18.84 12.66 -6.81
CA THR A 64 -19.71 11.69 -7.44
C THR A 64 -20.01 10.57 -6.46
N SER A 65 -21.30 10.33 -6.22
CA SER A 65 -21.78 9.10 -5.57
C SER A 65 -21.58 7.86 -6.46
N GLN A 66 -21.34 8.09 -7.76
CA GLN A 66 -20.93 7.10 -8.73
C GLN A 66 -19.40 7.02 -8.75
N THR A 67 -18.84 5.82 -8.78
CA THR A 67 -17.54 5.58 -9.44
C THR A 67 -17.58 6.28 -10.81
N PRO A 68 -16.44 6.70 -11.40
CA PRO A 68 -16.36 6.80 -12.86
C PRO A 68 -17.08 5.59 -13.46
N GLN A 69 -18.13 5.82 -14.25
CA GLN A 69 -18.85 4.73 -14.91
C GLN A 69 -17.76 3.91 -15.61
N PRO A 70 -17.65 2.59 -15.35
CA PRO A 70 -16.55 1.83 -15.91
C PRO A 70 -16.63 1.99 -17.42
N GLU A 71 -15.68 2.73 -18.00
CA GLU A 71 -15.50 2.78 -19.44
C GLU A 71 -15.43 1.33 -19.87
N THR A 72 -16.47 0.88 -20.57
CA THR A 72 -16.84 -0.52 -20.62
C THR A 72 -15.62 -1.31 -21.05
N TYR A 73 -15.09 -2.15 -20.14
CA TYR A 73 -13.85 -2.87 -20.40
C TYR A 73 -13.94 -3.49 -21.78
N PRO A 74 -12.92 -3.31 -22.65
CA PRO A 74 -12.82 -3.95 -23.95
C PRO A 74 -13.58 -5.27 -23.97
N SER A 75 -14.70 -5.33 -24.72
CA SER A 75 -15.61 -6.47 -24.66
C SER A 75 -14.92 -7.77 -25.11
N ASP A 76 -13.83 -7.60 -25.86
CA ASP A 76 -12.80 -8.55 -26.27
C ASP A 76 -11.83 -9.03 -25.15
N MET A 77 -11.94 -8.54 -23.90
CA MET A 77 -11.14 -9.00 -22.75
C MET A 77 -12.00 -9.57 -21.60
N PRO A 78 -12.54 -10.80 -21.73
CA PRO A 78 -13.34 -11.46 -20.70
C PRO A 78 -12.66 -11.61 -19.34
N CYS A 79 -11.31 -11.67 -19.30
CA CYS A 79 -10.57 -11.79 -18.05
C CYS A 79 -10.66 -10.53 -17.17
N LEU A 80 -10.76 -9.34 -17.78
CA LEU A 80 -11.02 -8.08 -17.05
C LEU A 80 -12.47 -8.05 -16.54
N GLN A 81 -13.42 -8.56 -17.33
CA GLN A 81 -14.83 -8.64 -16.92
C GLN A 81 -15.02 -9.57 -15.71
N GLU A 82 -14.36 -10.74 -15.68
CA GLU A 82 -14.44 -11.65 -14.52
C GLU A 82 -13.77 -11.04 -13.27
N ALA A 83 -12.63 -10.35 -13.43
CA ALA A 83 -12.00 -9.61 -12.34
C ALA A 83 -12.91 -8.48 -11.79
N ALA A 84 -13.57 -7.71 -12.67
CA ALA A 84 -14.51 -6.67 -12.27
C ALA A 84 -15.71 -7.25 -11.52
N LYS A 85 -16.31 -8.33 -12.05
CA LYS A 85 -17.40 -9.06 -11.43
C LYS A 85 -17.03 -9.59 -10.03
N ARG A 86 -15.80 -10.06 -9.82
CA ARG A 86 -15.31 -10.46 -8.48
C ARG A 86 -15.26 -9.29 -7.50
N ILE A 87 -14.83 -8.11 -7.95
CA ILE A 87 -14.83 -6.87 -7.14
C ILE A 87 -16.27 -6.49 -6.76
N GLU A 88 -17.18 -6.49 -7.73
CA GLU A 88 -18.61 -6.21 -7.53
C GLU A 88 -19.27 -7.17 -6.54
N GLN A 89 -19.00 -8.47 -6.67
CA GLN A 89 -19.49 -9.49 -5.75
C GLN A 89 -18.99 -9.28 -4.31
N ALA A 90 -17.75 -8.81 -4.12
CA ALA A 90 -17.24 -8.51 -2.78
C ALA A 90 -17.92 -7.29 -2.16
N VAL A 91 -18.23 -6.25 -2.95
CA VAL A 91 -19.03 -5.09 -2.48
C VAL A 91 -20.42 -5.54 -2.04
N GLN A 92 -21.07 -6.43 -2.80
CA GLN A 92 -22.41 -6.96 -2.50
C GLN A 92 -22.44 -7.89 -1.28
N ALA A 93 -21.32 -8.53 -0.91
CA ALA A 93 -21.26 -9.56 0.13
C ALA A 93 -21.41 -9.04 1.57
N ALA A 94 -21.46 -7.71 1.80
CA ALA A 94 -21.70 -7.07 3.11
C ALA A 94 -20.84 -7.65 4.26
N SER A 95 -19.51 -7.54 4.11
CA SER A 95 -18.52 -8.14 5.01
C SER A 95 -18.10 -7.18 6.15
N PRO A 96 -17.75 -7.69 7.36
CA PRO A 96 -17.05 -6.90 8.37
C PRO A 96 -15.63 -6.48 7.95
N GLY A 97 -15.08 -7.09 6.88
CA GLY A 97 -13.77 -6.71 6.34
C GLY A 97 -13.64 -6.91 4.83
N TYR A 98 -13.01 -5.95 4.16
CA TYR A 98 -12.82 -5.91 2.71
C TYR A 98 -11.33 -5.92 2.33
N PRO A 99 -10.97 -6.58 1.22
CA PRO A 99 -9.66 -6.45 0.64
C PRO A 99 -9.54 -5.07 -0.03
N ILE A 100 -8.48 -4.33 0.27
CA ILE A 100 -8.01 -3.18 -0.53
C ILE A 100 -6.65 -3.54 -1.13
N SER A 101 -6.17 -2.77 -2.10
CA SER A 101 -4.84 -2.99 -2.67
C SER A 101 -4.05 -1.70 -2.66
N PHE A 102 -2.73 -1.80 -2.69
CA PHE A 102 -1.88 -0.67 -3.03
C PHE A 102 -2.32 -0.10 -4.38
N CYS A 103 -2.18 1.20 -4.52
CA CYS A 103 -2.65 1.96 -5.67
C CYS A 103 -1.63 3.04 -6.03
N ALA A 104 -1.99 3.97 -6.91
CA ALA A 104 -1.21 5.18 -7.19
C ALA A 104 -2.12 6.40 -7.39
N PRO A 105 -1.68 7.63 -7.11
CA PRO A 105 -2.48 8.83 -7.37
C PRO A 105 -2.81 8.92 -8.85
N ARG A 106 -4.06 9.30 -9.21
CA ARG A 106 -4.50 9.37 -10.61
C ARG A 106 -3.62 10.30 -11.46
N ARG A 107 -3.18 11.43 -10.88
CA ARG A 107 -2.23 12.37 -11.51
C ARG A 107 -0.88 11.70 -11.82
N THR A 108 -0.40 10.81 -10.95
CA THR A 108 0.85 10.03 -11.12
C THR A 108 0.71 8.96 -12.20
N VAL A 109 -0.43 8.28 -12.27
CA VAL A 109 -0.74 7.34 -13.36
C VAL A 109 -0.75 8.05 -14.71
N HIS A 110 -1.46 9.18 -14.82
CA HIS A 110 -1.49 9.97 -16.06
C HIS A 110 -0.10 10.51 -16.45
N TYR A 111 0.66 11.04 -15.48
CA TYR A 111 2.01 11.54 -15.72
C TYR A 111 2.91 10.48 -16.35
N TYR A 112 3.11 9.35 -15.68
CA TYR A 112 4.01 8.32 -16.17
C TYR A 112 3.50 7.64 -17.44
N HIS A 113 2.17 7.53 -17.62
CA HIS A 113 1.57 7.11 -18.89
C HIS A 113 2.02 8.00 -20.05
N THR A 114 1.77 9.33 -20.00
CA THR A 114 2.16 10.25 -21.09
C THR A 114 3.65 10.21 -21.44
N ARG A 115 4.49 9.83 -20.47
CA ARG A 115 5.95 9.82 -20.61
C ARG A 115 6.52 8.48 -21.11
N PHE A 116 5.88 7.37 -20.76
CA PHE A 116 6.39 6.01 -21.02
C PHE A 116 5.57 5.20 -22.05
N TRP A 117 4.39 5.68 -22.44
CA TRP A 117 3.51 4.98 -23.37
C TRP A 117 4.18 4.65 -24.70
N ASN A 118 4.78 5.67 -25.33
CA ASN A 118 5.43 5.65 -26.64
C ASN A 118 6.94 5.36 -26.59
N VAL A 119 7.50 5.02 -25.42
CA VAL A 119 8.92 4.64 -25.31
C VAL A 119 9.17 3.33 -26.06
N SER A 120 10.14 3.33 -26.97
CA SER A 120 10.56 2.15 -27.73
C SER A 120 10.91 0.99 -26.80
N LYS A 121 10.30 -0.17 -27.03
CA LYS A 121 10.51 -1.35 -26.20
C LYS A 121 11.75 -2.10 -26.70
N ALA A 122 12.88 -1.89 -26.03
CA ALA A 122 14.15 -2.57 -26.30
C ALA A 122 14.09 -4.09 -26.02
N HIS A 123 13.12 -4.51 -25.21
CA HIS A 123 12.94 -5.90 -24.79
C HIS A 123 11.46 -6.31 -24.88
N SER A 124 11.20 -7.59 -25.16
CA SER A 124 9.85 -8.15 -25.03
C SER A 124 9.47 -8.41 -23.57
N VAL A 125 10.45 -8.83 -22.76
CA VAL A 125 10.30 -9.09 -21.33
C VAL A 125 11.58 -8.71 -20.56
N VAL A 126 11.44 -8.19 -19.34
CA VAL A 126 12.55 -7.92 -18.40
C VAL A 126 12.20 -8.44 -17.00
N ASP A 127 13.20 -8.68 -16.17
CA ASP A 127 13.00 -9.03 -14.76
C ASP A 127 12.63 -7.81 -13.91
N GLY A 128 11.70 -8.02 -12.97
CA GLY A 128 11.29 -7.03 -11.99
C GLY A 128 12.46 -6.64 -11.09
N ILE A 129 12.71 -5.34 -10.95
CA ILE A 129 13.87 -4.84 -10.20
C ILE A 129 13.64 -5.11 -8.72
N HIS A 130 14.69 -5.56 -8.06
CA HIS A 130 14.74 -5.78 -6.62
C HIS A 130 15.54 -4.64 -6.02
N GLY A 131 14.85 -3.57 -5.64
CA GLY A 131 15.45 -2.49 -4.85
C GLY A 131 16.13 -3.09 -3.61
N ARG A 132 17.44 -2.88 -3.50
CA ARG A 132 18.22 -3.26 -2.32
C ARG A 132 18.34 -2.04 -1.43
N MET A 133 18.12 -2.25 -0.13
CA MET A 133 18.64 -1.33 0.87
C MET A 133 20.16 -1.49 0.91
N ASP A 134 20.88 -0.37 0.91
CA ASP A 134 22.32 -0.36 1.13
C ASP A 134 22.64 -0.64 2.62
N SER A 135 23.93 -0.71 2.98
CA SER A 135 24.37 -0.88 4.37
C SER A 135 24.02 0.28 5.30
N SER A 136 23.52 1.40 4.77
CA SER A 136 22.95 2.53 5.52
C SER A 136 21.41 2.52 5.55
N ASN A 137 20.79 1.41 5.16
CA ASN A 137 19.34 1.19 5.11
C ASN A 137 18.59 2.13 4.13
N ARG A 138 19.29 2.75 3.18
CA ARG A 138 18.70 3.62 2.14
C ARG A 138 18.42 2.81 0.88
N TYR A 139 17.33 3.11 0.19
CA TYR A 139 17.07 2.52 -1.13
C TYR A 139 18.14 3.01 -2.12
N SER A 140 18.82 2.08 -2.81
CA SER A 140 19.89 2.40 -3.76
C SER A 140 19.43 3.12 -5.04
N ILE A 141 18.17 3.54 -5.09
CA ILE A 141 17.45 4.02 -6.27
C ILE A 141 16.88 5.40 -5.90
N LEU A 142 17.56 6.47 -6.32
CA LEU A 142 17.27 7.83 -5.86
C LEU A 142 16.29 8.61 -6.74
N ASN A 143 15.99 8.10 -7.94
CA ASN A 143 15.11 8.74 -8.92
C ASN A 143 14.04 7.74 -9.38
N GLU A 144 12.76 8.09 -9.22
CA GLU A 144 11.63 7.24 -9.59
C GLU A 144 11.45 7.14 -11.11
N GLU A 145 11.67 8.21 -11.86
CA GLU A 145 11.56 8.21 -13.32
C GLU A 145 12.62 7.29 -13.96
N GLU A 146 13.87 7.35 -13.51
CA GLU A 146 14.96 6.47 -13.95
C GLU A 146 14.77 5.00 -13.51
N TYR A 147 14.00 4.79 -12.44
CA TYR A 147 13.61 3.47 -11.97
C TYR A 147 12.50 2.87 -12.85
N LEU A 148 11.45 3.64 -13.10
CA LEU A 148 10.31 3.23 -13.92
C LEU A 148 10.69 3.09 -15.40
N SER A 149 11.61 3.90 -15.92
CA SER A 149 12.06 3.82 -17.33
C SER A 149 12.64 2.45 -17.69
N LYS A 150 13.23 1.75 -16.71
CA LYS A 150 13.76 0.38 -16.88
C LYS A 150 12.65 -0.62 -17.14
N TYR A 151 11.49 -0.49 -16.47
CA TYR A 151 10.29 -1.25 -16.81
C TYR A 151 9.71 -0.81 -18.16
N ALA A 152 9.66 0.50 -18.41
CA ALA A 152 9.12 1.07 -19.65
C ALA A 152 9.90 0.65 -20.91
N SER A 153 11.12 0.14 -20.78
CA SER A 153 11.90 -0.47 -21.86
C SER A 153 11.30 -1.79 -22.39
N SER A 154 10.26 -2.32 -21.76
CA SER A 154 9.66 -3.62 -22.06
C SER A 154 8.12 -3.59 -22.07
N HIS A 155 7.51 -4.44 -22.88
CA HIS A 155 6.06 -4.67 -22.83
C HIS A 155 5.64 -5.45 -21.57
N PHE A 156 6.44 -6.43 -21.17
CA PHE A 156 6.17 -7.32 -20.03
C PHE A 156 7.28 -7.24 -18.98
N VAL A 157 6.93 -7.36 -17.70
CA VAL A 157 7.91 -7.42 -16.60
C VAL A 157 7.61 -8.62 -15.70
N ILE A 158 8.60 -9.50 -15.51
CA ILE A 158 8.46 -10.66 -14.63
C ILE A 158 8.50 -10.20 -13.17
N THR A 159 7.46 -10.53 -12.41
CA THR A 159 7.35 -10.21 -10.99
C THR A 159 7.00 -11.44 -10.15
N LYS A 160 7.14 -11.29 -8.84
CA LYS A 160 6.86 -12.28 -7.81
C LYS A 160 6.63 -11.58 -6.47
N LYS A 161 6.07 -12.32 -5.51
CA LYS A 161 5.93 -11.92 -4.10
C LYS A 161 7.23 -11.27 -3.56
N LYS A 162 7.10 -10.16 -2.83
CA LYS A 162 8.16 -9.62 -1.93
C LYS A 162 7.83 -10.09 -0.50
N PHE A 163 7.66 -9.16 0.44
CA PHE A 163 7.08 -9.44 1.76
C PHE A 163 5.60 -9.82 1.62
N GLY A 164 4.85 -9.01 0.86
CA GLY A 164 3.49 -9.28 0.41
C GLY A 164 3.37 -9.81 -1.03
N TRP A 165 2.21 -10.39 -1.34
CA TRP A 165 1.74 -10.58 -2.72
C TRP A 165 1.32 -9.25 -3.32
N ASP A 166 0.60 -8.42 -2.56
CA ASP A 166 0.36 -7.04 -2.96
C ASP A 166 1.51 -6.17 -2.48
N CYS A 167 2.25 -5.61 -3.43
CA CYS A 167 3.44 -4.81 -3.17
C CYS A 167 3.59 -3.74 -4.26
N ALA A 168 4.13 -2.56 -3.88
CA ALA A 168 4.21 -1.38 -4.74
C ALA A 168 4.79 -1.66 -6.16
N ARG A 169 5.69 -2.65 -6.29
CA ARG A 169 6.25 -3.09 -7.58
C ARG A 169 5.19 -3.40 -8.64
N HIS A 170 4.06 -3.98 -8.25
CA HIS A 170 3.03 -4.35 -9.23
C HIS A 170 2.37 -3.11 -9.85
N ASN A 171 2.26 -2.02 -9.09
CA ASN A 171 1.83 -0.73 -9.59
C ASN A 171 2.97 0.03 -10.28
N GLU A 172 4.22 -0.05 -9.79
CA GLU A 172 5.39 0.53 -10.47
C GLU A 172 5.53 -0.01 -11.91
N ILE A 173 5.32 -1.32 -12.13
CA ILE A 173 5.33 -1.93 -13.47
C ILE A 173 4.22 -1.36 -14.35
N LEU A 174 3.01 -1.19 -13.80
CA LEU A 174 1.87 -0.62 -14.52
C LEU A 174 2.06 0.89 -14.80
N LEU A 175 2.68 1.64 -13.88
CA LEU A 175 3.00 3.07 -14.04
C LEU A 175 3.97 3.30 -15.21
N ALA A 176 4.90 2.37 -15.41
CA ALA A 176 5.80 2.35 -16.54
C ALA A 176 5.12 1.98 -17.89
N GLY A 177 3.82 1.71 -17.89
CA GLY A 177 3.06 1.30 -19.07
C GLY A 177 3.39 -0.13 -19.53
N SER A 178 3.79 -1.00 -18.61
CA SER A 178 4.18 -2.40 -18.85
C SER A 178 3.26 -3.37 -18.10
N ILE A 179 3.19 -4.62 -18.55
CA ILE A 179 2.29 -5.64 -18.00
C ILE A 179 3.04 -6.54 -16.99
N PRO A 180 2.57 -6.68 -15.73
CA PRO A 180 3.18 -7.58 -14.76
C PRO A 180 2.86 -9.04 -15.08
N LEU A 181 3.91 -9.84 -15.34
CA LEU A 181 3.86 -11.29 -15.47
C LEU A 181 4.28 -11.95 -14.16
N PHE A 182 3.35 -12.59 -13.47
CA PHE A 182 3.68 -13.29 -12.23
C PHE A 182 4.35 -14.62 -12.57
N ALA A 183 5.62 -14.79 -12.17
CA ALA A 183 6.38 -16.03 -12.40
C ALA A 183 5.62 -17.25 -11.85
N GLU A 184 5.23 -17.13 -10.58
CA GLU A 184 4.32 -18.03 -9.88
C GLU A 184 3.13 -17.21 -9.38
N LEU A 185 1.92 -17.76 -9.47
CA LEU A 185 0.71 -17.15 -8.93
C LEU A 185 -0.20 -18.26 -8.36
N PRO A 186 -0.26 -18.44 -7.04
CA PRO A 186 -1.09 -19.46 -6.40
C PRO A 186 -2.53 -18.96 -6.25
N ASP A 187 -3.52 -19.87 -6.24
CA ASP A 187 -4.95 -19.52 -6.20
C ASP A 187 -5.33 -18.58 -5.03
N HIS A 188 -4.64 -18.67 -3.88
CA HIS A 188 -4.92 -17.80 -2.73
C HIS A 188 -4.51 -16.34 -2.94
N SER A 189 -3.67 -16.04 -3.94
CA SER A 189 -3.20 -14.67 -4.23
C SER A 189 -4.34 -13.74 -4.65
N ILE A 190 -5.48 -14.27 -5.12
CA ILE A 190 -6.69 -13.51 -5.46
C ILE A 190 -7.27 -12.72 -4.28
N HIS A 191 -6.93 -13.10 -3.04
CA HIS A 191 -7.32 -12.39 -1.81
C HIS A 191 -6.28 -11.35 -1.33
N SER A 192 -5.10 -11.29 -1.96
CA SER A 192 -4.06 -10.27 -1.71
C SER A 192 -3.98 -9.28 -2.88
N LEU A 193 -3.82 -9.80 -4.10
CA LEU A 193 -3.82 -9.04 -5.36
C LEU A 193 -5.25 -8.68 -5.81
N PHE A 194 -6.13 -8.31 -4.89
CA PHE A 194 -7.57 -8.29 -5.15
C PHE A 194 -7.96 -7.32 -6.27
N HIS A 195 -7.35 -6.14 -6.36
CA HIS A 195 -7.64 -5.17 -7.43
C HIS A 195 -6.78 -5.36 -8.69
N HIS A 196 -5.90 -6.37 -8.73
CA HIS A 196 -5.22 -6.76 -9.98
C HIS A 196 -6.06 -7.83 -10.73
N PRO A 197 -6.06 -7.81 -12.08
CA PRO A 197 -6.79 -8.78 -12.88
C PRO A 197 -5.93 -10.04 -13.06
N THR A 198 -5.74 -10.77 -11.97
CA THR A 198 -5.01 -12.05 -11.92
C THR A 198 -5.49 -13.09 -12.95
N GLU A 199 -6.77 -13.01 -13.27
CA GLU A 199 -7.51 -13.78 -14.26
C GLU A 199 -6.90 -13.65 -15.68
N CYS A 200 -6.28 -12.51 -16.01
CA CYS A 200 -5.67 -12.26 -17.31
C CYS A 200 -4.25 -12.85 -17.49
N GLN A 201 -3.66 -13.44 -16.44
CA GLN A 201 -2.26 -13.91 -16.50
C GLN A 201 -2.00 -14.98 -17.55
N ALA A 202 -2.99 -15.83 -17.88
CA ALA A 202 -2.86 -16.80 -18.97
C ALA A 202 -2.74 -16.10 -20.34
N GLN A 203 -3.56 -15.07 -20.58
CA GLN A 203 -3.53 -14.28 -21.82
C GLN A 203 -2.21 -13.50 -21.95
N PHE A 204 -1.73 -12.87 -20.86
CA PHE A 204 -0.46 -12.15 -20.88
C PHE A 204 0.74 -13.08 -21.14
N LYS A 205 0.77 -14.27 -20.52
CA LYS A 205 1.81 -15.28 -20.77
C LYS A 205 1.76 -15.84 -22.19
N ASN A 206 0.57 -15.95 -22.80
CA ASN A 206 0.44 -16.36 -24.20
C ASN A 206 0.97 -15.28 -25.15
N ALA A 207 0.52 -14.03 -25.02
CA ALA A 207 1.00 -12.92 -25.86
C ALA A 207 2.53 -12.72 -25.76
N GLN A 208 3.11 -12.85 -24.55
CA GLN A 208 4.56 -12.80 -24.36
C GLN A 208 5.30 -13.93 -25.11
N ARG A 209 4.69 -15.11 -25.24
CA ARG A 209 5.28 -16.28 -25.93
C ARG A 209 5.10 -16.23 -27.43
N SER A 210 3.92 -15.85 -27.92
CA SER A 210 3.62 -15.75 -29.35
C SER A 210 4.26 -14.52 -30.01
N ARG A 211 4.68 -13.52 -29.21
CA ARG A 211 5.22 -12.23 -29.67
C ARG A 211 4.21 -11.40 -30.49
N GLU A 212 2.92 -11.61 -30.23
CA GLU A 212 1.86 -10.71 -30.67
C GLU A 212 2.08 -9.31 -30.09
N ASP A 213 1.65 -8.27 -30.81
CA ASP A 213 1.68 -6.89 -30.30
C ASP A 213 0.75 -6.77 -29.08
N PRO A 214 1.31 -6.52 -27.87
CA PRO A 214 0.51 -6.47 -26.66
C PRO A 214 -0.11 -5.07 -26.44
N SER A 215 -0.08 -4.16 -27.41
CA SER A 215 -0.61 -2.80 -27.28
C SER A 215 -2.09 -2.79 -26.85
N ARG A 216 -2.93 -3.71 -27.36
CA ARG A 216 -4.33 -3.85 -26.90
C ARG A 216 -4.42 -4.28 -25.43
N LEU A 217 -3.53 -5.18 -24.98
CA LEU A 217 -3.46 -5.61 -23.58
C LEU A 217 -2.94 -4.50 -22.67
N ARG A 218 -1.97 -3.70 -23.13
CA ARG A 218 -1.44 -2.53 -22.41
C ARG A 218 -2.53 -1.48 -22.22
N GLU A 219 -3.34 -1.23 -23.25
CA GLU A 219 -4.47 -0.29 -23.18
C GLU A 219 -5.51 -0.79 -22.17
N GLY A 220 -5.94 -2.05 -22.26
CA GLY A 220 -6.84 -2.65 -21.29
C GLY A 220 -6.31 -2.59 -19.85
N MET A 221 -5.01 -2.77 -19.66
CA MET A 221 -4.36 -2.67 -18.34
C MET A 221 -4.22 -1.23 -17.83
N TYR A 222 -4.05 -0.25 -18.72
CA TYR A 222 -4.06 1.16 -18.36
C TYR A 222 -5.46 1.60 -17.91
N GLN A 223 -6.51 1.25 -18.68
CA GLN A 223 -7.90 1.52 -18.29
C GLN A 223 -8.29 0.77 -17.00
N TRP A 224 -7.83 -0.47 -16.84
CA TRP A 224 -7.99 -1.19 -15.57
C TRP A 224 -7.31 -0.47 -14.39
N PHE A 225 -6.09 0.05 -14.58
CA PHE A 225 -5.38 0.82 -13.55
C PHE A 225 -6.21 2.04 -13.15
N LEU A 226 -6.66 2.83 -14.14
CA LEU A 226 -7.50 4.01 -13.93
C LEU A 226 -8.82 3.69 -13.20
N ASN A 227 -9.40 2.51 -13.37
CA ASN A 227 -10.71 2.17 -12.79
C ASN A 227 -10.63 1.43 -11.44
N HIS A 228 -9.50 0.79 -11.10
CA HIS A 228 -9.41 -0.09 -9.92
C HIS A 228 -8.15 0.08 -9.05
N LEU A 229 -7.08 0.67 -9.57
CA LEU A 229 -5.79 0.75 -8.87
C LEU A 229 -5.30 2.18 -8.67
N THR A 230 -6.14 3.21 -8.90
CA THR A 230 -5.84 4.57 -8.43
C THR A 230 -6.28 4.82 -6.99
N CYS A 231 -5.71 5.82 -6.31
CA CYS A 231 -6.06 6.16 -4.93
C CYS A 231 -7.55 6.53 -4.77
N ASP A 232 -8.10 7.33 -5.68
CA ASP A 232 -9.52 7.68 -5.73
C ASP A 232 -10.40 6.44 -6.02
N ALA A 233 -10.02 5.56 -6.96
CA ALA A 233 -10.76 4.34 -7.24
C ALA A 233 -10.82 3.40 -6.00
N MET A 234 -9.72 3.29 -5.25
CA MET A 234 -9.67 2.53 -4.00
C MET A 234 -10.60 3.11 -2.94
N VAL A 235 -10.69 4.44 -2.84
CA VAL A 235 -11.59 5.12 -1.90
C VAL A 235 -13.05 5.03 -2.34
N HIS A 236 -13.36 5.09 -3.64
CA HIS A 236 -14.70 4.78 -4.15
C HIS A 236 -15.09 3.32 -3.85
N PHE A 237 -14.18 2.36 -4.00
CA PHE A 237 -14.42 0.98 -3.56
C PHE A 237 -14.73 0.92 -2.06
N MET A 238 -13.93 1.57 -1.21
CA MET A 238 -14.19 1.64 0.24
C MET A 238 -15.57 2.23 0.56
N PHE A 239 -15.94 3.36 -0.07
CA PHE A 239 -17.25 3.99 0.13
C PHE A 239 -18.40 3.05 -0.26
N ARG A 240 -18.30 2.40 -1.42
CA ARG A 240 -19.30 1.44 -1.91
C ARG A 240 -19.44 0.24 -0.98
N SER A 241 -18.32 -0.31 -0.48
CA SER A 241 -18.29 -1.43 0.47
C SER A 241 -19.03 -1.16 1.78
N VAL A 242 -19.21 0.10 2.21
CA VAL A 242 -19.93 0.46 3.44
C VAL A 242 -21.22 1.26 3.20
N GLY A 243 -21.65 1.38 1.94
CA GLY A 243 -22.81 2.20 1.57
C GLY A 243 -22.68 3.65 2.03
N PHE A 244 -21.54 4.28 1.75
CA PHE A 244 -21.24 5.68 2.08
C PHE A 244 -21.41 6.57 0.85
N ASN A 245 -22.15 7.68 0.98
CA ASN A 245 -22.35 8.64 -0.09
C ASN A 245 -21.51 9.91 0.15
N PRO A 246 -20.39 10.12 -0.57
CA PRO A 246 -19.47 11.23 -0.32
C PRO A 246 -20.11 12.62 -0.43
N CYS A 247 -21.25 12.76 -1.12
CA CYS A 247 -21.84 14.06 -1.44
C CYS A 247 -22.84 14.57 -0.40
N VAL A 248 -23.21 13.72 0.57
CA VAL A 248 -24.05 14.11 1.72
C VAL A 248 -23.45 13.64 3.05
N GLU A 249 -22.49 12.73 3.03
CA GLU A 249 -21.81 12.21 4.22
C GLU A 249 -20.40 12.80 4.41
N ASN A 250 -20.26 14.11 4.21
CA ASN A 250 -19.07 14.87 4.61
C ASN A 250 -19.30 15.64 5.92
N PRO A 251 -18.24 15.98 6.70
CA PRO A 251 -16.81 15.69 6.49
C PRO A 251 -16.33 14.37 7.12
N ILE A 252 -15.13 13.94 6.73
CA ILE A 252 -14.41 12.77 7.28
C ILE A 252 -13.23 13.22 8.16
N LEU A 253 -12.98 12.49 9.25
CA LEU A 253 -11.75 12.61 10.05
C LEU A 253 -10.77 11.47 9.73
N PHE A 254 -9.53 11.81 9.34
CA PHE A 254 -8.42 10.88 9.18
C PHE A 254 -7.49 10.88 10.40
N LEU A 255 -7.20 9.69 10.90
CA LEU A 255 -6.41 9.43 12.10
C LEU A 255 -5.28 8.43 11.82
N ASP A 256 -4.04 8.92 11.80
CA ASP A 256 -2.84 8.10 11.96
C ASP A 256 -1.81 8.92 12.75
N ALA A 257 -1.45 8.46 13.95
CA ALA A 257 -0.48 9.13 14.82
C ALA A 257 0.96 8.93 14.35
N ASP A 258 1.23 7.83 13.63
CA ASP A 258 2.57 7.42 13.20
C ASP A 258 2.92 7.99 11.83
N ALA A 259 1.94 8.20 10.93
CA ALA A 259 2.14 8.62 9.55
C ALA A 259 3.17 9.77 9.35
N PRO A 260 3.16 10.89 10.12
CA PRO A 260 4.07 12.02 9.87
C PRO A 260 5.56 11.64 9.97
N GLY A 261 5.92 10.73 10.88
CA GLY A 261 7.31 10.27 11.09
C GLY A 261 7.58 8.86 10.58
N ARG A 262 6.55 8.10 10.23
CA ARG A 262 6.62 6.69 9.83
C ARG A 262 5.60 6.46 8.70
N PRO A 263 5.95 6.81 7.45
CA PRO A 263 5.09 6.58 6.30
C PRO A 263 4.64 5.12 6.21
N ASP A 264 3.36 4.92 5.90
CA ASP A 264 2.83 3.63 5.42
C ASP A 264 2.17 3.87 4.07
N TYR A 265 2.47 3.00 3.11
CA TYR A 265 1.94 3.13 1.76
C TYR A 265 0.41 3.10 1.75
N MET A 266 -0.23 2.21 2.52
CA MET A 266 -1.68 2.10 2.49
C MET A 266 -2.35 3.30 3.17
N SER A 267 -1.88 3.68 4.36
CA SER A 267 -2.33 4.87 5.08
C SER A 267 -2.23 6.14 4.20
N ASN A 268 -1.07 6.35 3.56
CA ASN A 268 -0.85 7.48 2.66
C ASN A 268 -1.76 7.43 1.42
N PHE A 269 -1.87 6.28 0.76
CA PHE A 269 -2.70 6.16 -0.44
C PHE A 269 -4.19 6.35 -0.17
N VAL A 270 -4.70 5.85 0.97
CA VAL A 270 -6.08 6.12 1.39
C VAL A 270 -6.27 7.62 1.69
N LEU A 271 -5.33 8.27 2.36
CA LEU A 271 -5.40 9.72 2.61
C LEU A 271 -5.37 10.54 1.31
N ILE A 272 -4.52 10.19 0.35
CA ILE A 272 -4.47 10.82 -0.98
C ILE A 272 -5.81 10.62 -1.69
N GLY A 273 -6.34 9.40 -1.74
CA GLY A 273 -7.62 9.12 -2.39
C GLY A 273 -8.81 9.83 -1.74
N LEU A 274 -8.79 9.99 -0.41
CA LEU A 274 -9.77 10.79 0.31
C LEU A 274 -9.70 12.25 -0.11
N HIS A 275 -8.50 12.83 -0.23
CA HIS A 275 -8.31 14.20 -0.72
C HIS A 275 -8.68 14.35 -2.21
N ASP A 276 -8.41 13.36 -3.06
CA ASP A 276 -8.82 13.39 -4.47
C ASP A 276 -10.35 13.43 -4.64
N VAL A 277 -11.11 12.70 -3.80
CA VAL A 277 -12.58 12.60 -3.92
C VAL A 277 -13.34 13.65 -3.10
N LEU A 278 -12.88 13.97 -1.88
CA LEU A 278 -13.57 14.87 -0.94
C LEU A 278 -12.89 16.24 -0.77
N GLY A 279 -11.69 16.43 -1.32
CA GLY A 279 -10.96 17.69 -1.29
C GLY A 279 -10.83 18.28 0.12
N PRO A 280 -11.45 19.46 0.38
CA PRO A 280 -11.38 20.13 1.68
C PRO A 280 -12.15 19.42 2.80
N GLU A 281 -13.07 18.50 2.50
CA GLU A 281 -13.89 17.83 3.52
C GLU A 281 -13.18 16.67 4.25
N VAL A 282 -11.89 16.49 3.98
CA VAL A 282 -11.00 15.61 4.74
C VAL A 282 -10.28 16.41 5.81
N HIS A 283 -10.53 16.10 7.07
CA HIS A 283 -9.81 16.67 8.21
C HIS A 283 -8.75 15.69 8.71
N VAL A 284 -7.49 16.14 8.78
CA VAL A 284 -6.35 15.32 9.19
C VAL A 284 -5.87 15.78 10.57
N TRP A 285 -5.79 14.88 11.55
CA TRP A 285 -5.36 15.24 12.91
C TRP A 285 -3.85 15.53 13.01
N ARG A 286 -3.01 14.64 12.47
CA ARG A 286 -1.57 14.82 12.40
C ARG A 286 -1.17 15.00 10.93
N PRO A 287 -0.70 16.19 10.52
CA PRO A 287 -0.34 16.49 9.14
C PRO A 287 0.67 15.50 8.58
N VAL A 288 0.46 15.13 7.33
CA VAL A 288 1.31 14.18 6.61
C VAL A 288 2.05 14.96 5.53
N ASP A 289 2.78 16.01 5.95
CA ASP A 289 3.26 17.13 5.11
C ASP A 289 3.85 16.68 3.77
N TYR A 290 4.61 15.58 3.76
CA TYR A 290 5.30 15.06 2.58
C TYR A 290 4.39 14.66 1.41
N ILE A 291 3.07 14.48 1.61
CA ILE A 291 2.14 14.20 0.50
C ILE A 291 1.75 15.47 -0.26
N TYR A 292 1.92 16.66 0.29
CA TYR A 292 1.47 17.91 -0.34
C TYR A 292 2.55 18.51 -1.27
N MET A 293 2.12 19.12 -2.38
CA MET A 293 3.00 19.67 -3.42
C MET A 293 3.85 20.86 -2.94
N ASP A 294 3.45 21.56 -1.88
CA ASP A 294 4.20 22.64 -1.25
C ASP A 294 5.19 22.18 -0.18
N TYR A 295 5.31 20.87 0.09
CA TYR A 295 6.34 20.33 0.98
C TYR A 295 7.74 20.77 0.54
N ARG A 296 8.58 21.15 1.51
CA ARG A 296 9.95 21.65 1.29
C ARG A 296 11.05 20.75 1.88
N GLY A 297 10.66 19.67 2.56
CA GLY A 297 11.60 18.69 3.12
C GLY A 297 12.07 17.64 2.11
N ASP A 298 12.98 16.78 2.56
CA ASP A 298 13.58 15.72 1.74
C ASP A 298 12.82 14.39 1.87
N HIS A 299 12.07 14.04 0.83
CA HIS A 299 11.32 12.79 0.76
C HIS A 299 12.19 11.52 0.67
N ARG A 300 13.50 11.63 0.38
CA ARG A 300 14.40 10.46 0.19
C ARG A 300 14.71 9.72 1.50
N GLY A 301 14.44 10.34 2.65
CA GLY A 301 14.48 9.67 3.96
C GLY A 301 13.22 8.86 4.30
N LEU A 302 12.15 8.99 3.50
CA LEU A 302 10.89 8.30 3.73
C LEU A 302 10.93 6.85 3.23
N TYR A 303 10.01 6.01 3.72
CA TYR A 303 9.95 4.61 3.30
C TYR A 303 9.69 4.50 1.79
N GLY A 304 10.52 3.73 1.08
CA GLY A 304 10.49 3.65 -0.39
C GLY A 304 10.85 4.97 -1.09
N ASN A 305 11.64 5.85 -0.46
CA ASN A 305 12.07 7.14 -0.98
C ASN A 305 10.91 8.08 -1.39
N GLY A 306 9.73 7.93 -0.79
CA GLY A 306 8.53 8.72 -1.16
C GLY A 306 7.88 8.34 -2.49
N PHE A 307 8.38 7.31 -3.19
CA PHE A 307 7.91 6.91 -4.51
C PHE A 307 6.41 6.61 -4.49
N GLY A 308 5.69 7.14 -5.49
CA GLY A 308 4.24 7.01 -5.64
C GLY A 308 3.35 7.84 -4.70
N TYR A 309 3.84 8.41 -3.59
CA TYR A 309 2.97 9.12 -2.61
C TYR A 309 3.45 10.51 -2.18
N ALA A 310 4.72 10.87 -2.35
CA ALA A 310 5.19 12.21 -2.04
C ALA A 310 4.72 13.22 -3.09
N TYR A 311 4.42 14.47 -2.67
CA TYR A 311 3.98 15.57 -3.55
C TYR A 311 2.75 15.26 -4.43
N SER A 312 1.86 14.38 -3.97
CA SER A 312 0.71 13.88 -4.72
C SER A 312 -0.57 14.70 -4.52
N VAL A 313 -0.69 15.43 -3.40
CA VAL A 313 -1.89 16.21 -3.02
C VAL A 313 -1.67 17.69 -3.27
N HIS A 314 -2.69 18.38 -3.78
CA HIS A 314 -2.61 19.80 -4.07
C HIS A 314 -2.45 20.65 -2.80
N SER A 315 -1.58 21.67 -2.86
CA SER A 315 -1.21 22.52 -1.72
C SER A 315 -2.39 23.28 -1.10
N SER A 316 -3.47 23.55 -1.85
CA SER A 316 -4.70 24.15 -1.30
C SER A 316 -5.43 23.26 -0.28
N LEU A 317 -5.09 21.96 -0.22
CA LEU A 317 -5.60 21.01 0.77
C LEU A 317 -4.66 20.84 1.97
N HIS A 318 -3.49 21.50 1.97
CA HIS A 318 -2.54 21.51 3.07
C HIS A 318 -3.07 22.40 4.21
N LYS A 319 -4.16 21.95 4.84
CA LYS A 319 -4.86 22.66 5.91
C LYS A 319 -4.08 22.57 7.22
N LEU A 320 -4.27 23.59 8.07
CA LEU A 320 -3.73 23.62 9.42
C LEU A 320 -4.18 22.42 10.26
N THR A 321 -3.30 21.99 11.16
CA THR A 321 -3.55 21.02 12.23
C THR A 321 -4.87 21.29 12.95
N ILE A 322 -5.65 20.22 13.20
CA ILE A 322 -6.69 20.27 14.24
C ILE A 322 -6.12 19.77 15.56
N THR A 323 -6.42 20.45 16.65
CA THR A 323 -5.94 20.07 17.99
C THR A 323 -6.70 18.86 18.54
N ASP A 324 -6.11 18.17 19.51
CA ASP A 324 -6.75 17.07 20.24
C ASP A 324 -8.12 17.48 20.83
N ASP A 325 -8.24 18.70 21.36
CA ASP A 325 -9.50 19.23 21.90
C ASP A 325 -10.53 19.50 20.81
N GLN A 326 -10.12 20.06 19.66
CA GLN A 326 -11.01 20.22 18.50
C GLN A 326 -11.49 18.86 17.96
N VAL A 327 -10.63 17.84 17.94
CA VAL A 327 -11.02 16.46 17.59
C VAL A 327 -12.08 15.94 18.56
N ARG A 328 -11.82 15.98 19.88
CA ARG A 328 -12.77 15.49 20.89
C ARG A 328 -14.09 16.26 20.89
N GLN A 329 -14.04 17.59 20.75
CA GLN A 329 -15.23 18.43 20.66
C GLN A 329 -16.09 18.06 19.44
N ARG A 330 -15.48 17.94 18.26
CA ARG A 330 -16.18 17.58 17.01
C ARG A 330 -16.73 16.15 17.04
N LEU A 331 -16.01 15.20 17.62
CA LEU A 331 -16.51 13.84 17.84
C LEU A 331 -17.74 13.84 18.75
N ARG A 332 -17.67 14.47 19.93
CA ARG A 332 -18.81 14.61 20.86
C ARG A 332 -20.03 15.29 20.21
N ALA A 333 -19.79 16.29 19.37
CA ALA A 333 -20.82 16.98 18.60
C ALA A 333 -21.36 16.19 17.38
N LYS A 334 -20.87 14.96 17.13
CA LYS A 334 -21.20 14.12 15.96
C LYS A 334 -21.03 14.84 14.62
N TYR A 335 -20.00 15.71 14.55
CA TYR A 335 -19.70 16.55 13.39
C TYR A 335 -19.25 15.72 12.18
N TYR A 336 -18.35 14.75 12.43
CA TYR A 336 -17.84 13.85 11.40
C TYR A 336 -18.87 12.80 11.02
N LYS A 337 -18.92 12.46 9.74
CA LYS A 337 -19.80 11.41 9.20
C LYS A 337 -19.12 10.05 9.13
N ALA A 338 -17.80 10.04 8.97
CA ALA A 338 -16.96 8.85 9.12
C ALA A 338 -15.60 9.21 9.74
N VAL A 339 -14.95 8.20 10.32
CA VAL A 339 -13.58 8.25 10.85
C VAL A 339 -12.76 7.14 10.21
N VAL A 340 -11.57 7.48 9.72
CA VAL A 340 -10.62 6.54 9.12
C VAL A 340 -9.38 6.43 9.98
N PHE A 341 -9.11 5.24 10.51
CA PHE A 341 -7.82 4.89 11.09
C PHE A 341 -6.88 4.42 9.98
N GLY A 342 -5.97 5.29 9.53
CA GLY A 342 -5.08 5.04 8.40
C GLY A 342 -4.14 3.85 8.60
N SER A 343 -3.81 3.53 9.86
CA SER A 343 -3.07 2.33 10.20
C SER A 343 -3.41 1.86 11.63
N TYR A 344 -4.53 1.15 11.79
CA TYR A 344 -4.98 0.68 13.12
C TYR A 344 -3.99 -0.28 13.78
N GLY A 345 -3.14 -0.94 12.98
CA GLY A 345 -2.07 -1.80 13.47
C GLY A 345 -0.99 -1.04 14.23
N ARG A 346 -0.89 0.28 14.03
CA ARG A 346 0.10 1.17 14.66
C ARG A 346 -0.54 2.11 15.67
N SER A 347 -1.60 2.81 15.28
CA SER A 347 -2.29 3.77 16.16
C SER A 347 -3.82 3.77 16.01
N ILE A 348 -4.53 3.94 17.13
CA ILE A 348 -6.00 4.08 17.23
C ILE A 348 -6.38 5.25 18.18
N PRO A 349 -5.92 6.48 17.91
CA PRO A 349 -6.15 7.62 18.79
C PRO A 349 -7.65 7.95 18.89
N PHE A 350 -8.12 8.46 20.04
CA PHE A 350 -9.54 8.80 20.27
C PHE A 350 -10.53 7.63 20.09
N TRP A 351 -10.09 6.36 20.13
CA TRP A 351 -10.96 5.21 19.88
C TRP A 351 -12.27 5.22 20.68
N ASN A 352 -12.20 5.58 21.98
CA ASN A 352 -13.38 5.60 22.85
C ASN A 352 -14.40 6.66 22.38
N GLU A 353 -13.93 7.87 22.07
CA GLU A 353 -14.79 8.93 21.51
C GLU A 353 -15.37 8.54 20.14
N VAL A 354 -14.55 7.96 19.25
CA VAL A 354 -14.97 7.51 17.92
C VAL A 354 -16.06 6.44 18.03
N ALA A 355 -15.84 5.40 18.84
CA ALA A 355 -16.77 4.29 19.03
C ALA A 355 -18.07 4.67 19.78
N GLN A 356 -18.10 5.80 20.49
CA GLN A 356 -19.29 6.37 21.09
C GLN A 356 -20.06 7.30 20.13
N SER A 357 -19.36 7.92 19.17
CA SER A 357 -19.93 8.95 18.28
C SER A 357 -20.51 8.37 16.98
N LEU A 358 -19.98 7.25 16.49
CA LEU A 358 -20.29 6.71 15.15
C LEU A 358 -20.73 5.24 15.15
N PRO A 359 -21.58 4.82 14.19
CA PRO A 359 -21.88 3.42 13.93
C PRO A 359 -20.71 2.70 13.23
N GLN A 360 -20.69 1.36 13.31
CA GLN A 360 -19.59 0.53 12.81
C GLN A 360 -19.24 0.79 11.33
N ASN A 361 -20.23 0.94 10.45
CA ASN A 361 -20.04 1.18 9.01
C ASN A 361 -19.53 2.61 8.69
N ARG A 362 -19.27 3.43 9.71
CA ARG A 362 -18.66 4.77 9.61
C ARG A 362 -17.34 4.87 10.38
N ILE A 363 -16.86 3.75 10.93
CA ILE A 363 -15.54 3.65 11.55
C ILE A 363 -14.73 2.68 10.69
N TRP A 364 -13.74 3.18 9.94
CA TRP A 364 -12.98 2.39 8.98
C TRP A 364 -11.56 2.20 9.49
N ALA A 365 -11.08 0.96 9.49
CA ALA A 365 -9.77 0.62 10.02
C ALA A 365 -8.90 0.00 8.93
N VAL A 366 -7.90 0.75 8.47
CA VAL A 366 -6.99 0.38 7.38
C VAL A 366 -5.76 -0.36 7.92
N ASN A 367 -5.32 -1.40 7.22
CA ASN A 367 -4.08 -2.13 7.51
C ASN A 367 -3.33 -2.52 6.22
N GLY A 368 -2.15 -1.91 6.05
CA GLY A 368 -1.19 -2.19 4.99
C GLY A 368 0.04 -3.01 5.40
N ASP A 369 0.13 -3.49 6.65
CA ASP A 369 1.34 -4.13 7.19
C ASP A 369 1.74 -5.40 6.41
N ASP A 370 3.04 -5.54 6.16
CA ASP A 370 3.66 -6.65 5.41
C ASP A 370 3.58 -8.04 6.06
N LEU A 371 3.07 -8.09 7.29
CA LEU A 371 3.05 -9.29 8.14
C LEU A 371 1.66 -9.94 8.24
N GLY A 372 0.66 -9.35 7.57
CA GLY A 372 -0.74 -9.70 7.76
C GLY A 372 -1.17 -9.53 9.22
N ILE A 373 -2.28 -10.17 9.58
CA ILE A 373 -2.82 -10.11 10.95
C ILE A 373 -2.14 -11.14 11.89
N MET A 374 -1.31 -12.04 11.35
CA MET A 374 -0.93 -13.28 12.04
C MET A 374 0.57 -13.45 12.35
N GLU A 375 1.51 -12.81 11.64
CA GLU A 375 2.95 -13.07 11.87
C GLU A 375 3.72 -11.92 12.54
N ARG A 376 3.91 -12.05 13.86
CA ARG A 376 4.86 -11.33 14.75
C ARG A 376 4.37 -10.03 15.41
N ASN A 377 4.24 -10.11 16.74
CA ASN A 377 4.75 -9.16 17.74
C ASN A 377 4.88 -7.68 17.33
N LYS A 378 3.74 -7.03 17.10
CA LYS A 378 3.53 -5.64 17.55
C LYS A 378 2.26 -5.63 18.38
N ASN A 379 2.37 -5.12 19.61
CA ASN A 379 1.33 -5.27 20.64
C ASN A 379 -0.03 -4.61 20.30
N SER A 380 -0.10 -3.74 19.30
CA SER A 380 -1.27 -2.92 18.94
C SER A 380 -2.26 -3.65 18.03
N SER A 381 -1.84 -4.20 16.88
CA SER A 381 -2.73 -4.88 15.93
C SER A 381 -3.40 -6.11 16.55
N ILE A 382 -2.64 -6.91 17.29
CA ILE A 382 -3.12 -8.07 18.03
C ILE A 382 -4.10 -7.65 19.13
N ARG A 383 -3.80 -6.59 19.91
CA ARG A 383 -4.75 -6.05 20.90
C ARG A 383 -6.04 -5.57 20.25
N PHE A 384 -6.02 -4.89 19.11
CA PHE A 384 -7.24 -4.41 18.44
C PHE A 384 -8.16 -5.57 18.02
N HIS A 385 -7.58 -6.69 17.57
CA HIS A 385 -8.32 -7.92 17.27
C HIS A 385 -8.83 -8.63 18.53
N GLN A 386 -7.98 -8.79 19.55
CA GLN A 386 -8.29 -9.53 20.77
C GLN A 386 -9.23 -8.78 21.72
N SER A 387 -9.21 -7.44 21.71
CA SER A 387 -10.09 -6.58 22.53
C SER A 387 -11.53 -6.54 22.04
N GLY A 388 -11.83 -7.15 20.88
CA GLY A 388 -13.13 -7.06 20.23
C GLY A 388 -13.41 -5.71 19.58
N GLN A 389 -12.47 -4.74 19.61
CA GLN A 389 -12.62 -3.44 18.97
C GLN A 389 -12.80 -3.55 17.44
N VAL A 390 -12.19 -4.57 16.82
CA VAL A 390 -12.48 -4.97 15.41
C VAL A 390 -13.98 -5.15 15.13
N LYS A 391 -14.80 -5.60 16.10
CA LYS A 391 -16.25 -5.75 15.93
C LYS A 391 -17.03 -4.43 15.90
N ARG A 392 -16.34 -3.29 16.00
CA ARG A 392 -16.91 -1.93 15.97
C ARG A 392 -16.38 -1.06 14.84
N ALA A 393 -15.55 -1.62 13.95
CA ALA A 393 -15.11 -0.98 12.72
C ALA A 393 -15.42 -1.87 11.50
N THR A 394 -15.46 -1.30 10.32
CA THR A 394 -15.24 -2.04 9.06
C THR A 394 -13.74 -2.07 8.79
N ILE A 395 -13.21 -3.26 8.55
CA ILE A 395 -11.78 -3.47 8.34
C ILE A 395 -11.44 -3.41 6.85
N PHE A 396 -10.43 -2.65 6.45
CA PHE A 396 -9.88 -2.65 5.11
C PHE A 396 -8.43 -3.12 5.16
N VAL A 397 -8.11 -4.25 4.50
CA VAL A 397 -6.79 -4.90 4.60
C VAL A 397 -6.18 -5.12 3.24
N ARG A 398 -4.87 -4.90 3.13
CA ARG A 398 -4.10 -5.18 1.91
C ARG A 398 -4.10 -6.65 1.52
N GLU A 399 -3.95 -7.54 2.51
CA GLU A 399 -3.94 -8.99 2.30
C GLU A 399 -4.99 -9.67 3.17
N LEU A 400 -6.08 -10.07 2.53
CA LEU A 400 -7.22 -10.67 3.21
C LEU A 400 -6.95 -12.14 3.49
N HIS A 401 -6.42 -12.42 4.69
CA HIS A 401 -6.22 -13.80 5.14
C HIS A 401 -7.55 -14.57 5.20
N ARG A 402 -7.51 -15.89 4.97
CA ARG A 402 -8.67 -16.81 4.92
C ARG A 402 -9.68 -16.75 6.09
N ILE A 403 -9.35 -16.06 7.17
CA ILE A 403 -10.24 -15.87 8.33
C ILE A 403 -11.40 -14.91 8.00
N TYR A 404 -11.19 -13.99 7.05
CA TYR A 404 -12.17 -12.97 6.64
C TYR A 404 -12.87 -13.32 5.31
N THR A 405 -12.47 -14.40 4.62
CA THR A 405 -13.00 -14.76 3.30
C THR A 405 -14.32 -15.55 3.36
N LYS A 406 -14.99 -15.64 4.52
CA LYS A 406 -16.31 -16.26 4.61
C LYS A 406 -17.36 -15.41 3.88
N GLY A 407 -17.72 -15.83 2.67
CA GLY A 407 -18.73 -15.18 1.83
C GLY A 407 -18.17 -14.47 0.58
N ILE A 408 -16.86 -14.27 0.48
CA ILE A 408 -16.24 -13.71 -0.72
C ILE A 408 -16.00 -14.86 -1.73
N PRO A 409 -16.52 -14.76 -2.97
CA PRO A 409 -16.37 -15.83 -3.96
C PRO A 409 -14.91 -16.14 -4.28
N VAL A 410 -14.60 -17.44 -4.37
CA VAL A 410 -13.33 -17.93 -4.91
C VAL A 410 -13.55 -18.26 -6.37
N ALA A 411 -12.92 -17.52 -7.27
CA ALA A 411 -12.84 -17.92 -8.67
C ALA A 411 -12.02 -19.22 -8.74
N ARG A 412 -12.70 -20.37 -8.93
CA ARG A 412 -12.01 -21.63 -9.21
C ARG A 412 -11.48 -21.57 -10.64
N THR A 413 -10.24 -21.10 -10.78
CA THR A 413 -9.42 -21.37 -11.95
C THR A 413 -9.36 -22.88 -12.17
N LYS A 414 -10.13 -23.38 -13.15
CA LYS A 414 -9.97 -24.74 -13.68
C LYS A 414 -8.64 -24.82 -14.45
N GLN A 415 -7.52 -24.77 -13.74
CA GLN A 415 -6.30 -25.34 -14.30
C GLN A 415 -6.59 -26.83 -14.48
N HIS A 416 -6.40 -27.33 -15.70
CA HIS A 416 -6.41 -28.76 -15.93
C HIS A 416 -5.31 -29.38 -15.07
N GLU A 417 -5.71 -30.22 -14.10
CA GLU A 417 -4.80 -31.14 -13.44
C GLU A 417 -4.30 -32.16 -14.48
N ALA A 418 -3.31 -31.75 -15.26
CA ALA A 418 -2.42 -32.67 -15.96
C ALA A 418 -1.68 -33.44 -14.86
N LYS A 419 -2.27 -34.57 -14.43
CA LYS A 419 -1.66 -35.50 -13.48
C LYS A 419 -0.21 -35.73 -13.92
N PRO A 420 0.79 -35.57 -13.03
CA PRO A 420 2.17 -35.82 -13.41
C PRO A 420 2.26 -37.25 -13.92
N ALA A 421 2.66 -37.39 -15.19
CA ALA A 421 2.89 -38.70 -15.78
C ALA A 421 3.86 -39.45 -14.88
N LYS A 422 3.49 -40.68 -14.47
CA LYS A 422 4.34 -41.52 -13.62
C LYS A 422 5.64 -41.79 -14.36
N CYS A 423 6.69 -41.02 -14.07
CA CYS A 423 8.03 -41.28 -14.55
C CYS A 423 8.45 -42.63 -13.96
N GLY A 424 8.44 -43.67 -14.80
CA GLY A 424 8.82 -45.01 -14.40
C GLY A 424 10.28 -44.99 -13.92
N ARG A 425 10.55 -45.63 -12.78
CA ARG A 425 11.92 -45.82 -12.29
C ARG A 425 12.69 -46.68 -13.28
N SER A 426 13.42 -46.07 -14.21
CA SER A 426 14.48 -46.75 -14.95
C SER A 426 15.67 -46.94 -14.00
N THR A 427 15.92 -48.20 -13.63
CA THR A 427 17.09 -48.60 -12.86
C THR A 427 18.33 -48.47 -13.73
N TRP A 428 19.16 -47.47 -13.45
CA TRP A 428 20.49 -47.34 -14.05
C TRP A 428 21.39 -48.50 -13.58
N LYS A 429 21.42 -49.60 -14.35
CA LYS A 429 22.50 -50.57 -14.26
C LYS A 429 23.75 -49.97 -14.93
N ARG A 430 24.82 -49.82 -14.15
CA ARG A 430 26.18 -49.74 -14.70
C ARG A 430 26.52 -51.08 -15.35
N SER A 431 26.86 -51.07 -16.62
CA SER A 431 27.67 -52.10 -17.26
C SER A 431 28.91 -51.39 -17.83
N GLY A 432 30.08 -51.78 -17.37
CA GLY A 432 31.33 -51.37 -18.01
C GLY A 432 31.65 -52.30 -19.17
N ASN A 433 32.21 -51.72 -20.23
CA ASN A 433 33.38 -52.18 -20.97
C ASN A 433 33.95 -50.96 -21.71
#